data_AF-A0A4V3KWI2-F1
#
_entry.id   AF-A0A4V3KWI2-F1
#
_cell.length_a   1.000
_cell.length_b   1.000
_cell.length_c   1.000
_cell.angle_alpha   90.00
_cell.angle_beta   90.00
_cell.angle_gamma   90.00
#
_symmetry.space_group_name_H-M   'P 1'
#
loop_
_entity.id
_entity.type
_entity.pdbx_description
1 polymer ?
#
loop_
_entity_poly.entity_id
_entity_poly.type
_entity_poly.pdbx_seq_one_letter_code
_entity_poly.pdbx_strand_id
1 'polypeptide(L)'
;MIAPALRFYEAIEDRASLTDSELVSYFLYFLTVEQGDTAASAKAINECFAVCDLRVPGRTAAYLSEGTRGRGAKYVKAPSGGYRLHRKLSETLSARLGSRRVVVQTSAELRSLEAAFPDGPKKKFLAEAIDCFEANANRAAVVMSWILALDHLFDYVLAHRLDEFNAALAANPDKRTKKINTKDEFSDLKEVKFIELCRAANIISNDVRKILDEALGVRNTAAHPSGVEVARSKAVSVIEDLVINVIRKFQV
;
A
#
# COMPACT_ATOMS: atom_id res chain seq x y z
N MET A 1 -7.87 22.92 -4.32
CA MET A 1 -7.18 21.77 -4.95
C MET A 1 -5.69 21.97 -4.77
N ILE A 2 -4.96 20.95 -4.33
CA ILE A 2 -3.49 20.99 -4.22
C ILE A 2 -2.89 21.16 -5.62
N ALA A 3 -1.95 22.08 -5.79
CA ALA A 3 -1.31 22.33 -7.07
C ALA A 3 -0.56 21.07 -7.58
N PRO A 4 -0.63 20.73 -8.88
CA PRO A 4 -0.02 19.51 -9.41
C PRO A 4 1.49 19.37 -9.11
N ALA A 5 2.24 20.48 -9.14
CA ALA A 5 3.66 20.49 -8.82
C ALA A 5 3.94 20.18 -7.33
N LEU A 6 3.11 20.69 -6.41
CA LEU A 6 3.23 20.42 -4.97
C LEU A 6 2.99 18.92 -4.68
N ARG A 7 1.93 18.35 -5.27
CA ARG A 7 1.66 16.90 -5.16
C ARG A 7 2.83 16.08 -5.71
N PHE A 8 3.40 16.49 -6.84
CA PHE A 8 4.58 15.83 -7.41
C PHE A 8 5.78 15.88 -6.46
N TYR A 9 6.05 17.05 -5.88
CA TYR A 9 7.15 17.24 -4.93
C TYR A 9 6.99 16.39 -3.65
N GLU A 10 5.78 16.35 -3.08
CA GLU A 10 5.47 15.55 -1.88
C GLU A 10 5.67 14.04 -2.11
N ALA A 11 5.50 13.56 -3.35
CA ALA A 11 5.73 12.16 -3.71
C ALA A 11 7.21 11.75 -3.75
N ILE A 12 8.15 12.71 -3.67
CA ILE A 12 9.59 12.44 -3.63
C ILE A 12 10.01 12.19 -2.16
N GLU A 13 10.52 10.99 -1.88
CA GLU A 13 10.83 10.50 -0.52
C GLU A 13 12.02 11.23 0.11
N ASP A 14 13.11 11.39 -0.63
CA ASP A 14 14.37 11.99 -0.20
C ASP A 14 14.43 13.50 -0.52
N ARG A 15 13.27 14.14 -0.75
CA ARG A 15 13.17 15.52 -1.22
C ARG A 15 13.90 16.54 -0.33
N ALA A 16 14.01 16.24 0.96
CA ALA A 16 14.71 17.08 1.93
C ALA A 16 16.25 16.98 1.82
N SER A 17 16.77 15.90 1.23
CA SER A 17 18.21 15.70 0.98
C SER A 17 18.65 16.07 -0.44
N LEU A 18 17.70 16.33 -1.35
CA LEU A 18 18.02 16.70 -2.72
C LEU A 18 18.57 18.14 -2.78
N THR A 19 19.62 18.31 -3.56
CA THR A 19 20.15 19.64 -3.90
C THR A 19 19.22 20.39 -4.87
N ASP A 20 19.33 21.71 -4.93
CA ASP A 20 18.62 22.54 -5.90
C ASP A 20 18.78 22.04 -7.34
N SER A 21 19.99 21.61 -7.72
CA SER A 21 20.27 21.09 -9.08
C SER A 21 19.59 19.75 -9.34
N GLU A 22 19.41 18.91 -8.32
CA GLU A 22 18.68 17.66 -8.45
C GLU A 22 17.18 17.92 -8.55
N LEU A 23 16.64 18.79 -7.70
CA LEU A 23 15.23 19.22 -7.77
C LEU A 23 14.88 19.87 -9.12
N VAL A 24 15.82 20.60 -9.74
CA VAL A 24 15.66 21.08 -11.14
C VAL A 24 15.43 19.93 -12.11
N SER A 25 16.14 18.79 -11.95
CA SER A 25 15.92 17.60 -12.78
C SER A 25 14.55 16.96 -12.53
N TYR A 26 14.10 16.92 -11.28
CA TYR A 26 12.77 16.40 -10.91
C TYR A 26 11.64 17.26 -11.45
N PHE A 27 11.71 18.59 -11.33
CA PHE A 27 10.68 19.46 -11.89
C PHE A 27 10.72 19.50 -13.42
N LEU A 28 11.90 19.36 -14.03
CA LEU A 28 12.00 19.17 -15.46
C LEU A 28 11.36 17.84 -15.92
N TYR A 29 11.52 16.76 -15.15
CA TYR A 29 10.80 15.50 -15.36
C TYR A 29 9.29 15.72 -15.28
N PHE A 30 8.82 16.37 -14.21
CA PHE A 30 7.40 16.67 -14.02
C PHE A 30 6.81 17.42 -15.21
N LEU A 31 7.41 18.52 -15.66
CA LEU A 31 6.88 19.28 -16.78
C LEU A 31 6.91 18.48 -18.09
N THR A 32 8.04 17.85 -18.41
CA THR A 32 8.21 17.25 -19.76
C THR A 32 7.70 15.83 -19.92
N VAL A 33 7.60 15.07 -18.83
CA VAL A 33 7.15 13.67 -18.86
C VAL A 33 5.75 13.56 -18.28
N GLU A 34 5.47 14.22 -17.15
CA GLU A 34 4.20 14.06 -16.43
C GLU A 34 3.11 15.01 -16.90
N GLN A 35 3.46 16.27 -17.22
CA GLN A 35 2.54 17.22 -17.86
C GLN A 35 2.54 17.09 -19.38
N GLY A 36 3.53 16.39 -19.96
CA GLY A 36 3.63 16.15 -21.40
C GLY A 36 4.19 17.33 -22.19
N ASP A 37 4.81 18.31 -21.52
CA ASP A 37 5.38 19.47 -22.21
C ASP A 37 6.52 19.07 -23.15
N THR A 38 6.53 19.68 -24.33
CA THR A 38 7.60 19.45 -25.31
C THR A 38 8.94 20.05 -24.89
N ALA A 39 9.04 20.85 -23.84
CA ALA A 39 10.28 21.30 -23.21
C ALA A 39 9.90 22.23 -22.07
N ALA A 40 10.77 22.40 -21.08
CA ALA A 40 10.57 23.40 -20.03
C ALA A 40 11.64 24.48 -20.06
N SER A 41 11.23 25.71 -19.73
CA SER A 41 12.14 26.82 -19.51
C SER A 41 12.60 26.87 -18.05
N ALA A 42 13.69 27.58 -17.77
CA ALA A 42 14.12 27.85 -16.39
C ALA A 42 13.02 28.58 -15.59
N LYS A 43 12.21 29.42 -16.25
CA LYS A 43 11.07 30.12 -15.64
C LYS A 43 10.00 29.12 -15.16
N ALA A 44 9.59 28.20 -16.02
CA ALA A 44 8.58 27.19 -15.68
C ALA A 44 9.05 26.28 -14.52
N ILE A 45 10.34 25.91 -14.51
CA ILE A 45 10.92 25.16 -13.39
C ILE A 45 10.89 25.98 -12.10
N ASN A 46 11.28 27.26 -12.15
CA ASN A 46 11.24 28.15 -11.00
C ASN A 46 9.81 28.36 -10.45
N GLU A 47 8.80 28.35 -11.32
CA GLU A 47 7.38 28.38 -10.91
C GLU A 47 7.02 27.11 -10.12
N CYS A 48 7.53 25.93 -10.47
CA CYS A 48 7.34 24.72 -9.67
C CYS A 48 7.96 24.86 -8.26
N PHE A 49 9.16 25.43 -8.14
CA PHE A 49 9.77 25.71 -6.82
C PHE A 49 8.89 26.64 -5.99
N ALA A 50 8.39 27.74 -6.59
CA ALA A 50 7.55 28.70 -5.91
C ALA A 50 6.22 28.09 -5.44
N VAL A 51 5.58 27.26 -6.26
CA VAL A 51 4.33 26.55 -5.91
C VAL A 51 4.52 25.56 -4.76
N CYS A 52 5.74 25.05 -4.59
CA CYS A 52 6.07 24.13 -3.50
C CYS A 52 6.61 24.84 -2.25
N ASP A 53 6.53 26.17 -2.20
CA ASP A 53 7.10 27.00 -1.13
C ASP A 53 8.61 26.76 -0.90
N LEU A 54 9.34 26.42 -1.98
CA LEU A 54 10.78 26.20 -1.96
C LEU A 54 11.53 27.46 -2.38
N ARG A 55 12.77 27.61 -1.87
CA ARG A 55 13.67 28.66 -2.33
C ARG A 55 13.94 28.47 -3.83
N VAL A 56 13.58 29.46 -4.63
CA VAL A 56 13.86 29.45 -6.07
C VAL A 56 15.36 29.57 -6.32
N PRO A 57 16.00 28.64 -7.05
CA PRO A 57 17.43 28.72 -7.30
C PRO A 57 17.78 29.89 -8.23
N GLY A 58 18.74 30.72 -7.83
CA GLY A 58 19.23 31.81 -8.68
C GLY A 58 19.98 31.36 -9.94
N ARG A 59 20.30 30.06 -10.03
CA ARG A 59 21.16 29.47 -11.08
C ARG A 59 20.47 28.41 -11.95
N THR A 60 19.13 28.31 -11.93
CA THR A 60 18.39 27.31 -12.72
C THR A 60 18.80 27.28 -14.20
N ALA A 61 18.90 28.46 -14.84
CA ALA A 61 19.32 28.55 -16.24
C ALA A 61 20.76 28.07 -16.48
N ALA A 62 21.67 28.35 -15.53
CA ALA A 62 23.06 27.90 -15.61
C ALA A 62 23.15 26.38 -15.45
N TYR A 63 22.46 25.79 -14.47
CA TYR A 63 22.40 24.33 -14.27
C TYR A 63 21.92 23.61 -15.54
N LEU A 64 20.85 24.12 -16.16
CA LEU A 64 20.32 23.56 -17.40
C LEU A 64 21.34 23.67 -18.54
N SER A 65 21.95 24.84 -18.74
CA SER A 65 22.93 25.04 -19.81
C SER A 65 24.18 24.18 -19.62
N GLU A 66 24.75 24.15 -18.43
CA GLU A 66 25.95 23.37 -18.10
C GLU A 66 25.69 21.87 -18.24
N GLY A 67 24.52 21.41 -17.80
CA GLY A 67 24.09 20.01 -17.89
C GLY A 67 23.81 19.50 -19.30
N THR A 68 23.93 20.32 -20.35
CA THR A 68 23.88 19.85 -21.76
C THR A 68 25.24 19.40 -22.29
N ARG A 69 26.33 19.64 -21.56
CA ARG A 69 27.71 19.48 -22.07
C ARG A 69 28.33 18.15 -21.62
N GLY A 70 29.24 17.63 -22.46
CA GLY A 70 30.10 16.48 -22.13
C GLY A 70 29.43 15.10 -22.26
N ARG A 71 30.21 14.04 -21.99
CA ARG A 71 29.77 12.63 -22.10
C ARG A 71 28.70 12.21 -21.07
N GLY A 72 28.40 13.07 -20.10
CA GLY A 72 27.42 12.85 -19.04
C GLY A 72 26.25 13.84 -19.07
N ALA A 73 25.90 14.37 -20.24
CA ALA A 73 24.82 15.35 -20.38
C ALA A 73 23.52 14.86 -19.73
N LYS A 74 22.99 15.67 -18.81
CA LYS A 74 21.73 15.44 -18.09
C LYS A 74 20.53 15.98 -18.84
N TYR A 75 20.76 16.98 -19.71
CA TYR A 75 19.71 17.70 -20.42
C TYR A 75 19.96 17.77 -21.92
N VAL A 76 18.89 17.91 -22.68
CA VAL A 76 18.89 18.16 -24.12
C VAL A 76 18.16 19.46 -24.37
N LYS A 77 18.75 20.36 -25.17
CA LYS A 77 18.09 21.61 -25.57
C LYS A 77 17.13 21.32 -26.72
N ALA A 78 15.87 21.72 -26.58
CA ALA A 78 14.87 21.50 -27.62
C ALA A 78 14.99 22.56 -28.73
N PRO A 79 14.70 22.21 -30.00
CA PRO A 79 14.72 23.16 -31.11
C PRO A 79 13.75 24.34 -30.93
N SER A 80 12.60 24.08 -30.28
CA SER A 80 11.57 25.07 -29.93
C SER A 80 11.97 26.00 -28.77
N GLY A 81 13.17 25.84 -28.23
CA GLY A 81 13.60 26.48 -26.98
C GLY A 81 13.26 25.65 -25.75
N GLY A 82 13.94 25.96 -24.63
CA GLY A 82 13.84 25.18 -23.39
C GLY A 82 14.67 23.90 -23.38
N TYR A 83 14.46 23.09 -22.35
CA TYR A 83 15.23 21.89 -22.05
C TYR A 83 14.31 20.68 -21.86
N ARG A 84 14.86 19.48 -22.07
CA ARG A 84 14.31 18.19 -21.67
C ARG A 84 15.38 17.40 -20.93
N LEU A 85 14.97 16.36 -20.20
CA LEU A 85 15.93 15.39 -19.66
C LEU A 85 16.55 14.57 -20.78
N HIS A 86 17.82 14.25 -20.63
CA HIS A 86 18.45 13.19 -21.40
C HIS A 86 17.78 11.85 -21.07
N ARG A 87 17.62 10.97 -22.07
CA ARG A 87 16.87 9.72 -21.96
C ARG A 87 17.25 8.89 -20.73
N LYS A 88 18.54 8.66 -20.52
CA LYS A 88 19.06 7.88 -19.37
C LYS A 88 18.61 8.44 -18.01
N LEU A 89 18.65 9.76 -17.84
CA LEU A 89 18.23 10.39 -16.60
C LEU A 89 16.71 10.34 -16.44
N SER A 90 15.96 10.53 -17.54
CA SER A 90 14.51 10.38 -17.54
C SER A 90 14.08 8.97 -17.13
N GLU A 91 14.70 7.92 -17.68
CA GLU A 91 14.44 6.52 -17.31
C GLU A 91 14.79 6.24 -15.84
N THR A 92 15.90 6.80 -15.34
CA THR A 92 16.31 6.67 -13.94
C THR A 92 15.28 7.31 -12.99
N LEU A 93 14.84 8.53 -13.31
CA LEU A 93 13.81 9.22 -12.52
C LEU A 93 12.46 8.54 -12.63
N SER A 94 12.07 8.06 -13.82
CA SER A 94 10.82 7.34 -14.05
C SER A 94 10.75 6.02 -13.28
N ALA A 95 11.83 5.22 -13.26
CA ALA A 95 11.87 3.99 -12.48
C ALA A 95 11.71 4.28 -10.98
N ARG A 96 12.40 5.31 -10.48
CA ARG A 96 12.33 5.74 -9.09
C ARG A 96 10.93 6.25 -8.71
N LEU A 97 10.37 7.13 -9.53
CA LEU A 97 9.06 7.77 -9.30
C LEU A 97 7.89 6.82 -9.56
N GLY A 98 7.98 5.94 -10.56
CA GLY A 98 6.92 4.99 -10.93
C GLY A 98 6.67 3.96 -9.84
N SER A 99 7.73 3.36 -9.29
CA SER A 99 7.62 2.50 -8.11
C SER A 99 7.01 3.24 -6.91
N ARG A 100 7.45 4.49 -6.68
CA ARG A 100 6.98 5.28 -5.53
C ARG A 100 5.53 5.74 -5.66
N ARG A 101 5.09 6.13 -6.86
CA ARG A 101 3.70 6.54 -7.10
C ARG A 101 2.73 5.40 -6.88
N VAL A 102 3.08 4.20 -7.34
CA VAL A 102 2.29 2.99 -7.04
C VAL A 102 2.22 2.80 -5.52
N VAL A 103 3.34 2.94 -4.80
CA VAL A 103 3.35 2.85 -3.33
C VAL A 103 2.44 3.89 -2.65
N VAL A 104 2.53 5.17 -3.07
CA VAL A 104 1.70 6.25 -2.51
C VAL A 104 0.23 6.04 -2.80
N GLN A 105 -0.10 5.67 -4.04
CA GLN A 105 -1.48 5.39 -4.44
C GLN A 105 -2.05 4.22 -3.63
N THR A 106 -1.32 3.12 -3.52
CA THR A 106 -1.77 1.96 -2.76
C THR A 106 -1.88 2.25 -1.26
N SER A 107 -0.97 3.03 -0.67
CA SER A 107 -1.12 3.51 0.71
C SER A 107 -2.41 4.33 0.86
N ALA A 108 -2.69 5.27 -0.06
CA ALA A 108 -3.93 6.04 -0.03
C ALA A 108 -5.19 5.17 -0.18
N GLU A 109 -5.14 4.15 -1.03
CA GLU A 109 -6.23 3.17 -1.21
C GLU A 109 -6.49 2.38 0.09
N LEU A 110 -5.43 1.86 0.73
CA LEU A 110 -5.55 1.16 2.02
C LEU A 110 -6.06 2.09 3.14
N ARG A 111 -5.59 3.34 3.18
CA ARG A 111 -6.09 4.35 4.13
C ARG A 111 -7.55 4.70 3.89
N SER A 112 -8.00 4.71 2.64
CA SER A 112 -9.42 4.90 2.30
C SER A 112 -10.28 3.75 2.84
N LEU A 113 -9.78 2.51 2.76
CA LEU A 113 -10.45 1.35 3.35
C LEU A 113 -10.54 1.46 4.88
N GLU A 114 -9.47 1.90 5.55
CA GLU A 114 -9.46 2.14 7.00
C GLU A 114 -10.40 3.28 7.41
N ALA A 115 -10.42 4.39 6.67
CA ALA A 115 -11.30 5.51 6.95
C ALA A 115 -12.78 5.13 6.91
N ALA A 116 -13.14 4.14 6.09
CA ALA A 116 -14.50 3.60 6.00
C ALA A 116 -14.89 2.68 7.18
N PHE A 117 -13.98 2.34 8.10
CA PHE A 117 -14.30 1.56 9.29
C PHE A 117 -14.96 2.42 10.38
N PRO A 118 -15.89 1.84 11.15
CA PRO A 118 -16.37 2.44 12.39
C PRO A 118 -15.22 2.72 13.34
N ASP A 119 -15.28 3.86 14.04
CA ASP A 119 -14.28 4.19 15.05
C ASP A 119 -14.27 3.16 16.18
N GLY A 120 -13.08 2.74 16.59
CA GLY A 120 -12.91 1.75 17.64
C GLY A 120 -11.58 1.00 17.58
N PRO A 121 -11.41 -0.03 18.43
CA PRO A 121 -10.17 -0.79 18.51
C PRO A 121 -9.77 -1.45 17.18
N LYS A 122 -10.74 -2.01 16.44
CA LYS A 122 -10.49 -2.69 15.15
C LYS A 122 -9.95 -1.73 14.08
N LYS A 123 -10.49 -0.50 14.02
CA LYS A 123 -9.99 0.55 13.10
C LYS A 123 -8.56 0.96 13.45
N LYS A 124 -8.28 1.19 14.74
CA LYS A 124 -6.92 1.49 15.22
C LYS A 124 -5.94 0.37 14.87
N PHE A 125 -6.34 -0.88 15.07
CA PHE A 125 -5.51 -2.04 14.73
C PHE A 125 -5.27 -2.19 13.21
N LEU A 126 -6.27 -1.88 12.37
CA LEU A 126 -6.08 -1.79 10.92
C LEU A 126 -5.13 -0.66 10.54
N ALA A 127 -5.24 0.50 11.19
CA ALA A 127 -4.33 1.62 10.97
C ALA A 127 -2.87 1.22 11.28
N GLU A 128 -2.61 0.53 12.39
CA GLU A 128 -1.27 0.01 12.73
C GLU A 128 -0.76 -1.02 11.69
N ALA A 129 -1.65 -1.88 11.15
CA ALA A 129 -1.29 -2.80 10.07
C ALA A 129 -0.87 -2.06 8.78
N ILE A 130 -1.56 -0.96 8.46
CA ILE A 130 -1.22 -0.10 7.32
C ILE A 130 0.07 0.68 7.58
N ASP A 131 0.30 1.15 8.81
CA ASP A 131 1.57 1.78 9.21
C ASP A 131 2.75 0.82 8.96
N CYS A 132 2.60 -0.47 9.30
CA CYS A 132 3.59 -1.49 8.99
C CYS A 132 3.86 -1.61 7.48
N PHE A 133 2.82 -1.61 6.65
CA PHE A 133 2.97 -1.67 5.20
C PHE A 133 3.69 -0.43 4.64
N GLU A 134 3.34 0.76 5.13
CA GLU A 134 3.97 2.02 4.73
C GLU A 134 5.46 2.05 5.12
N ALA A 135 5.81 1.47 6.26
CA ALA A 135 7.18 1.27 6.72
C ALA A 135 7.96 0.15 6.00
N ASN A 136 7.41 -0.47 4.95
CA ASN A 136 7.95 -1.66 4.26
C ASN A 136 8.03 -2.94 5.14
N ALA A 137 7.38 -2.98 6.30
CA ALA A 137 7.26 -4.16 7.13
C ALA A 137 6.11 -5.08 6.64
N ASN A 138 6.20 -5.52 5.38
CA ASN A 138 5.13 -6.27 4.69
C ASN A 138 4.71 -7.55 5.43
N ARG A 139 5.67 -8.24 6.06
CA ARG A 139 5.40 -9.45 6.83
C ARG A 139 4.51 -9.14 8.05
N ALA A 140 4.81 -8.06 8.76
CA ALA A 140 4.02 -7.61 9.90
C ALA A 140 2.61 -7.18 9.45
N ALA A 141 2.52 -6.39 8.38
CA ALA A 141 1.24 -5.96 7.82
C ALA A 141 0.30 -7.15 7.50
N VAL A 142 0.82 -8.17 6.81
CA VAL A 142 0.07 -9.42 6.52
C VAL A 142 -0.39 -10.11 7.80
N VAL A 143 0.50 -10.28 8.78
CA VAL A 143 0.18 -10.98 10.04
C VAL A 143 -0.91 -10.22 10.81
N MET A 144 -0.79 -8.89 10.92
CA MET A 144 -1.77 -8.07 11.63
C MET A 144 -3.12 -8.07 10.93
N SER A 145 -3.17 -7.90 9.60
CA SER A 145 -4.44 -7.93 8.85
C SER A 145 -5.14 -9.29 8.95
N TRP A 146 -4.38 -10.39 8.97
CA TRP A 146 -4.92 -11.72 9.23
C TRP A 146 -5.56 -11.82 10.62
N ILE A 147 -4.83 -11.41 11.67
CA ILE A 147 -5.31 -11.44 13.06
C ILE A 147 -6.62 -10.64 13.18
N LEU A 148 -6.66 -9.45 12.59
CA LEU A 148 -7.86 -8.60 12.59
C LEU A 148 -9.06 -9.28 11.93
N ALA A 149 -8.86 -9.87 10.74
CA ALA A 149 -9.94 -10.51 10.00
C ALA A 149 -10.49 -11.74 10.72
N LEU A 150 -9.61 -12.53 11.33
CA LEU A 150 -10.02 -13.71 12.10
C LEU A 150 -10.75 -13.32 13.39
N ASP A 151 -10.22 -12.35 14.14
CA ASP A 151 -10.86 -11.79 15.33
C ASP A 151 -12.27 -11.26 15.00
N HIS A 152 -12.40 -10.59 13.85
CA HIS A 152 -13.68 -10.10 13.37
C HIS A 152 -14.67 -11.22 13.02
N LEU A 153 -14.21 -12.32 12.42
CA LEU A 153 -15.06 -13.49 12.17
C LEU A 153 -15.49 -14.18 13.46
N PHE A 154 -14.64 -14.23 14.50
CA PHE A 154 -15.03 -14.76 15.80
C PHE A 154 -16.19 -13.96 16.40
N ASP A 155 -16.10 -12.63 16.36
CA ASP A 155 -17.18 -11.76 16.83
C ASP A 155 -18.47 -11.96 16.03
N TYR A 156 -18.37 -12.06 14.70
CA TYR A 156 -19.52 -12.30 13.84
C TYR A 156 -20.21 -13.64 14.15
N VAL A 157 -19.43 -14.72 14.32
CA VAL A 157 -19.97 -16.03 14.68
C VAL A 157 -20.66 -15.97 16.03
N LEU A 158 -20.06 -15.35 17.05
CA LEU A 158 -20.67 -15.22 18.38
C LEU A 158 -21.96 -14.43 18.36
N ALA A 159 -21.98 -13.30 17.66
CA ALA A 159 -23.12 -12.40 17.63
C ALA A 159 -24.28 -12.98 16.83
N HIS A 160 -24.00 -13.67 15.72
CA HIS A 160 -25.02 -13.94 14.70
C HIS A 160 -25.21 -15.42 14.38
N ARG A 161 -24.18 -16.29 14.48
CA ARG A 161 -24.17 -17.64 13.88
C ARG A 161 -23.63 -18.75 14.80
N LEU A 162 -23.71 -18.55 16.11
CA LEU A 162 -23.07 -19.41 17.10
C LEU A 162 -23.68 -20.82 17.13
N ASP A 163 -25.00 -20.91 16.95
CA ASP A 163 -25.71 -22.19 16.97
C ASP A 163 -25.36 -23.04 15.75
N GLU A 164 -25.32 -22.46 14.55
CA GLU A 164 -24.93 -23.18 13.33
C GLU A 164 -23.47 -23.60 13.37
N PHE A 165 -22.59 -22.74 13.89
CA PHE A 165 -21.19 -23.08 14.08
C PHE A 165 -21.02 -24.28 15.04
N ASN A 166 -21.70 -24.23 16.19
CA ASN A 166 -21.65 -25.31 17.19
C ASN A 166 -22.27 -26.61 16.67
N ALA A 167 -23.31 -26.54 15.84
CA ALA A 167 -23.89 -27.72 15.19
C ALA A 167 -22.87 -28.39 14.24
N ALA A 168 -22.17 -27.60 13.41
CA ALA A 168 -21.11 -28.11 12.54
C ALA A 168 -19.92 -28.65 13.34
N LEU A 169 -19.58 -28.02 14.47
CA LEU A 169 -18.53 -28.50 15.37
C LEU A 169 -18.89 -29.83 16.01
N ALA A 170 -20.13 -30.00 16.49
CA ALA A 170 -20.61 -31.26 17.09
C ALA A 170 -20.63 -32.43 16.08
N ALA A 171 -20.96 -32.13 14.82
CA ALA A 171 -20.92 -33.10 13.72
C ALA A 171 -19.49 -33.48 13.31
N ASN A 172 -18.47 -32.74 13.77
CA ASN A 172 -17.09 -33.02 13.43
C ASN A 172 -16.60 -34.34 14.07
N PRO A 173 -15.81 -35.16 13.34
CA PRO A 173 -15.19 -36.35 13.91
C PRO A 173 -14.20 -36.06 15.04
N ASP A 174 -13.56 -34.89 15.05
CA ASP A 174 -12.62 -34.51 16.10
C ASP A 174 -13.35 -34.07 17.38
N LYS A 175 -13.52 -35.00 18.32
CA LYS A 175 -14.24 -34.79 19.59
C LYS A 175 -13.41 -34.07 20.67
N ARG A 176 -12.18 -33.65 20.37
CA ARG A 176 -11.34 -32.93 21.34
C ARG A 176 -11.79 -31.50 21.58
N THR A 177 -12.47 -30.90 20.60
CA THR A 177 -12.96 -29.52 20.71
C THR A 177 -14.34 -29.49 21.36
N LYS A 178 -14.48 -28.65 22.38
CA LYS A 178 -15.74 -28.43 23.10
C LYS A 178 -16.60 -27.39 22.39
N LYS A 179 -17.88 -27.37 22.75
CA LYS A 179 -18.83 -26.33 22.32
C LYS A 179 -18.27 -24.94 22.66
N ILE A 180 -18.37 -24.00 21.71
CA ILE A 180 -17.95 -22.62 21.88
C ILE A 180 -19.08 -21.80 22.49
N ASN A 181 -18.76 -21.00 23.50
CA ASN A 181 -19.66 -20.06 24.18
C ASN A 181 -19.07 -18.64 24.25
N THR A 182 -17.75 -18.54 24.23
CA THR A 182 -16.99 -17.30 24.36
C THR A 182 -15.94 -17.17 23.26
N LYS A 183 -15.41 -15.96 23.07
CA LYS A 183 -14.42 -15.68 22.03
C LYS A 183 -13.09 -16.42 22.26
N ASP A 184 -12.64 -16.49 23.50
CA ASP A 184 -11.35 -17.10 23.84
C ASP A 184 -11.32 -18.60 23.50
N GLU A 185 -12.45 -19.29 23.55
CA GLU A 185 -12.55 -20.71 23.21
C GLU A 185 -12.29 -21.00 21.72
N PHE A 186 -12.37 -20.00 20.82
CA PHE A 186 -11.92 -20.20 19.43
C PHE A 186 -10.41 -20.42 19.32
N SER A 187 -9.61 -19.98 20.31
CA SER A 187 -8.15 -20.15 20.28
C SER A 187 -7.71 -21.62 20.40
N ASP A 188 -8.59 -22.50 20.92
CA ASP A 188 -8.37 -23.95 20.97
C ASP A 188 -8.53 -24.62 19.59
N LEU A 189 -9.07 -23.89 18.60
CA LEU A 189 -9.24 -24.35 17.24
C LEU A 189 -8.08 -23.90 16.35
N LYS A 190 -7.54 -24.84 15.57
CA LYS A 190 -6.68 -24.47 14.44
C LYS A 190 -7.47 -23.60 13.46
N GLU A 191 -6.85 -22.58 12.91
CA GLU A 191 -7.52 -21.60 12.04
C GLU A 191 -8.08 -22.25 10.76
N VAL A 192 -7.32 -23.18 10.15
CA VAL A 192 -7.83 -24.00 9.04
C VAL A 192 -9.12 -24.71 9.44
N LYS A 193 -9.18 -25.25 10.66
CA LYS A 193 -10.36 -25.95 11.16
C LYS A 193 -11.54 -25.01 11.34
N PHE A 194 -11.30 -23.83 11.91
CA PHE A 194 -12.31 -22.78 12.05
C PHE A 194 -12.93 -22.40 10.70
N ILE A 195 -12.10 -22.15 9.68
CA ILE A 195 -12.55 -21.78 8.33
C ILE A 195 -13.42 -22.89 7.71
N GLU A 196 -12.98 -24.15 7.80
CA GLU A 196 -13.75 -25.29 7.27
C GLU A 196 -15.08 -25.50 8.02
N LEU A 197 -15.11 -25.25 9.33
CA LEU A 197 -16.35 -25.30 10.12
C LEU A 197 -17.32 -24.18 9.71
N CYS A 198 -16.84 -22.94 9.53
CA CYS A 198 -17.65 -21.85 9.01
C CYS A 198 -18.22 -22.18 7.62
N ARG A 199 -17.45 -22.85 6.76
CA ARG A 199 -17.92 -23.28 5.45
C ARG A 199 -18.98 -24.38 5.56
N ALA A 200 -18.76 -25.39 6.40
CA ALA A 200 -19.69 -26.49 6.63
C ALA A 200 -21.02 -26.00 7.24
N ALA A 201 -20.96 -24.99 8.10
CA ALA A 201 -22.13 -24.32 8.69
C ALA A 201 -22.83 -23.33 7.73
N ASN A 202 -22.34 -23.17 6.50
CA ASN A 202 -22.81 -22.15 5.54
C ASN A 202 -22.82 -20.72 6.13
N ILE A 203 -21.82 -20.42 6.97
CA ILE A 203 -21.57 -19.06 7.49
C ILE A 203 -20.81 -18.26 6.45
N ILE A 204 -19.85 -18.91 5.78
CA ILE A 204 -19.08 -18.34 4.68
C ILE A 204 -19.31 -19.13 3.38
N SER A 205 -19.18 -18.45 2.23
CA SER A 205 -19.21 -19.11 0.92
C SER A 205 -17.92 -19.86 0.63
N ASN A 206 -17.94 -20.72 -0.39
CA ASN A 206 -16.75 -21.43 -0.84
C ASN A 206 -15.64 -20.47 -1.33
N ASP A 207 -16.02 -19.36 -1.94
CA ASP A 207 -15.04 -18.38 -2.44
C ASP A 207 -14.40 -17.59 -1.29
N VAL A 208 -15.16 -17.20 -0.27
CA VAL A 208 -14.59 -16.60 0.94
C VAL A 208 -13.67 -17.60 1.65
N ARG A 209 -14.03 -18.90 1.69
CA ARG A 209 -13.15 -19.95 2.22
C ARG A 209 -11.83 -20.02 1.47
N LYS A 210 -11.82 -19.93 0.13
CA LYS A 210 -10.58 -19.93 -0.66
C LYS A 210 -9.72 -18.70 -0.38
N ILE A 211 -10.34 -17.52 -0.30
CA ILE A 211 -9.65 -16.27 0.05
C ILE A 211 -8.96 -16.40 1.43
N LEU A 212 -9.68 -16.92 2.42
CA LEU A 212 -9.13 -17.13 3.77
C LEU A 212 -8.00 -18.17 3.78
N ASP A 213 -8.11 -19.25 3.01
CA ASP A 213 -7.09 -20.30 2.92
C ASP A 213 -5.79 -19.78 2.27
N GLU A 214 -5.92 -19.00 1.20
CA GLU A 214 -4.79 -18.33 0.54
C GLU A 214 -4.13 -17.32 1.48
N ALA A 215 -4.92 -16.46 2.15
CA ALA A 215 -4.41 -15.49 3.10
C ALA A 215 -3.71 -16.15 4.29
N LEU A 216 -4.24 -17.27 4.81
CA LEU A 216 -3.62 -18.05 5.88
C LEU A 216 -2.27 -18.64 5.44
N GLY A 217 -2.17 -19.15 4.20
CA GLY A 217 -0.91 -19.64 3.65
C GLY A 217 0.16 -18.55 3.55
N VAL A 218 -0.23 -17.35 3.08
CA VAL A 218 0.68 -16.19 3.01
C VAL A 218 1.08 -15.74 4.42
N ARG A 219 0.12 -15.70 5.36
CA ARG A 219 0.41 -15.35 6.76
C ARG A 219 1.39 -16.33 7.39
N ASN A 220 1.19 -17.64 7.20
CA ASN A 220 2.08 -18.67 7.76
C ASN A 220 3.52 -18.49 7.28
N THR A 221 3.69 -18.15 5.99
CA THR A 221 4.98 -17.80 5.41
C THR A 221 5.57 -16.52 6.04
N ALA A 222 4.75 -15.48 6.20
CA ALA A 222 5.15 -14.20 6.77
C ALA A 222 5.51 -14.28 8.27
N ALA A 223 4.88 -15.17 9.03
CA ALA A 223 5.11 -15.35 10.47
C ALA A 223 6.36 -16.21 10.78
N HIS A 224 6.80 -17.06 9.86
CA HIS A 224 7.95 -17.95 10.09
C HIS A 224 9.27 -17.33 9.58
N PRO A 225 10.31 -17.17 10.41
CA PRO A 225 11.61 -16.66 9.97
C PRO A 225 12.19 -17.60 8.91
N SER A 226 12.07 -17.19 7.65
CA SER A 226 12.45 -17.95 6.46
C SER A 226 13.06 -17.00 5.45
N GLY A 227 13.82 -17.52 4.49
CA GLY A 227 14.39 -16.72 3.39
C GLY A 227 13.36 -16.20 2.38
N VAL A 228 12.06 -16.43 2.61
CA VAL A 228 11.01 -15.96 1.70
C VAL A 228 10.73 -14.48 1.95
N GLU A 229 10.90 -13.69 0.89
CA GLU A 229 10.51 -12.28 0.88
C GLU A 229 9.02 -12.12 0.58
N VAL A 230 8.34 -11.30 1.38
CA VAL A 230 6.94 -10.92 1.11
C VAL A 230 6.94 -9.59 0.37
N ALA A 231 6.64 -9.65 -0.94
CA ALA A 231 6.54 -8.47 -1.78
C ALA A 231 5.40 -7.53 -1.33
N ARG A 232 5.56 -6.22 -1.56
CA ARG A 232 4.54 -5.21 -1.26
C ARG A 232 3.19 -5.54 -1.91
N SER A 233 3.19 -5.91 -3.19
CA SER A 233 1.97 -6.28 -3.93
C SER A 233 1.23 -7.47 -3.31
N LYS A 234 1.98 -8.43 -2.74
CA LYS A 234 1.38 -9.57 -2.04
C LYS A 234 0.73 -9.13 -0.73
N ALA A 235 1.38 -8.25 0.03
CA ALA A 235 0.78 -7.69 1.25
C ALA A 235 -0.51 -6.92 0.95
N VAL A 236 -0.50 -6.07 -0.09
CA VAL A 236 -1.67 -5.29 -0.52
C VAL A 236 -2.85 -6.20 -0.85
N SER A 237 -2.63 -7.19 -1.72
CA SER A 237 -3.66 -8.16 -2.10
C SER A 237 -4.28 -8.84 -0.87
N VAL A 238 -3.46 -9.29 0.09
CA VAL A 238 -3.98 -9.91 1.32
C VAL A 238 -4.79 -8.91 2.16
N ILE A 239 -4.30 -7.68 2.33
CA ILE A 239 -5.00 -6.66 3.11
C ILE A 239 -6.36 -6.34 2.48
N GLU A 240 -6.39 -6.09 1.17
CA GLU A 240 -7.62 -5.78 0.42
C GLU A 240 -8.61 -6.95 0.47
N ASP A 241 -8.14 -8.18 0.23
CA ASP A 241 -9.00 -9.35 0.25
C ASP A 241 -9.67 -9.56 1.61
N LEU A 242 -8.90 -9.44 2.70
CA LEU A 242 -9.43 -9.59 4.04
C LEU A 242 -10.36 -8.44 4.42
N VAL A 243 -10.00 -7.20 4.10
CA VAL A 243 -10.84 -6.05 4.45
C VAL A 243 -12.15 -6.06 3.67
N ILE A 244 -12.10 -6.28 2.35
CA ILE A 244 -13.26 -6.20 1.47
C ILE A 244 -14.14 -7.45 1.61
N ASN A 245 -13.55 -8.65 1.55
CA ASN A 245 -14.33 -9.89 1.44
C ASN A 245 -14.64 -10.55 2.78
N VAL A 246 -13.99 -10.11 3.86
CA VAL A 246 -14.26 -10.60 5.21
C VAL A 246 -14.83 -9.48 6.07
N ILE A 247 -14.03 -8.47 6.41
CA ILE A 247 -14.42 -7.51 7.44
C ILE A 247 -15.61 -6.63 7.01
N ARG A 248 -15.61 -6.13 5.77
CA ARG A 248 -16.75 -5.38 5.24
C ARG A 248 -17.98 -6.26 4.98
N LYS A 249 -17.78 -7.56 4.76
CA LYS A 249 -18.86 -8.49 4.40
C LYS A 249 -19.62 -9.01 5.63
N PHE A 250 -18.94 -9.24 6.75
CA PHE A 250 -19.50 -9.89 7.94
C PHE A 250 -19.71 -8.91 9.10
N GLN A 251 -20.57 -7.91 8.91
CA GLN A 251 -20.83 -6.87 9.92
C GLN A 251 -21.30 -7.46 11.26
N VAL A 252 -20.67 -7.02 12.35
CA VAL A 252 -20.97 -7.41 13.74
C VAL A 252 -21.98 -6.45 14.32
#